data_AF-A0A3G8LGJ6-F1
#
_entry.id   AF-A0A3G8LGJ6-F1
#
_cell.length_a   1.000
_cell.length_b   1.000
_cell.length_c   1.000
_cell.angle_alpha   90.00
_cell.angle_beta   90.00
_cell.angle_gamma   90.00
#
_symmetry.space_group_name_H-M   'P 1'
#
loop_
_entity.id
_entity.type
_entity.pdbx_description
1 polymer ?
#
loop_
_entity_poly.entity_id
_entity_poly.type
_entity_poly.pdbx_seq_one_letter_code
_entity_poly.pdbx_strand_id
1 'polypeptide(L)'
;MMEKKNVLKLLFSLSTSAIAGSFLVSCQQINQQKSFIDINKISRRYLNRLSLNQIASLHNYQKIFNYYDSNNKKQYYDEAKIKNNKLILIAPNREYEYKIDFPIRSQWVQSISEFNNVNILDGLKKADVNDFFNSYTFDEVDSANGFNDEWFSVLNEKFKHDFTRVGDPYFADIQTIIFRIFSDIASNYSLMNDRFMVNKDNKKVLYNNIFQPQFIQAESWISKDHIEQRKIFESLLALYLNKFNVDIKSVEIDWDNLKILHSFSGASDYVAFKFKDIKNWDNQSILSNENKEKTFYINGFRTYKTAQKFGVGLEGLKEKLPLFNDYIPNPLLYINGGNILNIVDNINYFVKSATSIDFWNTKGLMYLFQNFKDKFFYIDVPDYKKDEDKEYKIIDFHYTDYLKTNQLLVATVRVIKKDNSFKDYSLISSNFDDHGHRLKGMILKNKKPQDLLVSDIYSYKVPNDPLPSGISLDDFISLNKESAFMILLKVAFEKLQNNFGYWNNDYRANFEASNLNSDSFQIKLLGAYINNYLLAYELENKVNEIRSGVKRIDLEVIKDDQNIGQLKLKLKFMGYKDNNDFNFINKEDPLIKEITVLWNGFKGSDTNLEPFEVIK
;
A
#
# COMPACT_ATOMS: atom_id res chain seq x y z
N MET A 1 23.75 78.71 4.02
CA MET A 1 23.66 77.86 5.23
C MET A 1 24.54 76.65 5.00
N MET A 2 25.80 76.68 5.44
CA MET A 2 26.25 76.15 6.74
C MET A 2 25.67 74.78 7.08
N GLU A 3 26.42 73.76 7.49
CA GLU A 3 27.84 73.42 7.45
C GLU A 3 27.91 72.03 8.11
N LYS A 4 28.81 71.14 7.63
CA LYS A 4 29.70 70.22 8.40
C LYS A 4 29.88 68.87 7.67
N LYS A 5 31.05 68.69 7.03
CA LYS A 5 32.31 68.09 7.53
C LYS A 5 32.29 66.55 7.37
N ASN A 6 32.94 66.02 6.33
CA ASN A 6 34.39 65.71 6.19
C ASN A 6 34.76 64.34 6.78
N VAL A 7 35.39 63.49 5.95
CA VAL A 7 36.68 62.77 6.15
C VAL A 7 36.84 61.85 4.90
N LEU A 8 37.66 62.24 3.91
CA LEU A 8 39.11 61.94 3.71
C LEU A 8 39.31 60.65 2.87
N LYS A 9 39.73 60.77 1.60
CA LYS A 9 41.09 60.45 1.04
C LYS A 9 41.53 58.99 1.30
N LEU A 10 42.07 58.19 0.39
CA LEU A 10 43.11 58.38 -0.63
C LEU A 10 43.21 56.96 -1.29
N LEU A 11 43.19 56.73 -2.61
CA LEU A 11 44.39 56.64 -3.46
C LEU A 11 43.94 56.19 -4.86
N PHE A 12 44.11 57.07 -5.83
CA PHE A 12 44.24 56.76 -7.25
C PHE A 12 45.51 57.50 -7.73
N SER A 13 46.14 56.96 -8.77
CA SER A 13 47.43 57.36 -9.39
C SER A 13 48.65 56.70 -8.73
N LEU A 14 49.61 56.07 -9.42
CA LEU A 14 50.05 56.06 -10.83
C LEU A 14 50.28 54.57 -11.25
N SER A 15 50.35 54.14 -12.51
CA SER A 15 51.16 54.66 -13.61
C SER A 15 50.78 53.99 -14.94
N THR A 16 50.64 54.83 -15.96
CA THR A 16 50.78 54.53 -17.39
C THR A 16 52.14 53.91 -17.73
N SER A 17 52.16 52.79 -18.47
CA SER A 17 53.02 52.63 -19.67
C SER A 17 52.84 51.27 -20.33
N ALA A 18 52.73 51.35 -21.66
CA ALA A 18 52.62 50.31 -22.67
C ALA A 18 53.43 49.02 -22.44
N ILE A 19 52.80 47.88 -22.74
CA ILE A 19 53.47 46.74 -23.41
C ILE A 19 52.50 46.21 -24.48
N ALA A 20 52.79 46.57 -25.73
CA ALA A 20 52.47 45.70 -26.85
C ALA A 20 53.35 44.46 -26.75
N GLY A 21 52.78 43.27 -26.87
CA GLY A 21 53.59 42.07 -27.00
C GLY A 21 52.88 40.80 -26.59
N SER A 22 52.84 39.86 -27.52
CA SER A 22 52.52 38.44 -27.33
C SER A 22 51.06 38.11 -27.02
N PHE A 23 50.33 37.87 -28.11
CA PHE A 23 49.70 36.57 -28.34
C PHE A 23 50.60 35.46 -27.78
N LEU A 24 50.39 35.10 -26.52
CA LEU A 24 50.81 33.82 -25.98
C LEU A 24 49.55 33.02 -25.77
N VAL A 25 49.40 32.06 -26.68
CA VAL A 25 48.61 30.86 -26.56
C VAL A 25 48.87 30.26 -25.16
N SER A 26 48.09 30.65 -24.16
CA SER A 26 47.88 29.76 -23.04
C SER A 26 46.74 28.86 -23.46
N CYS A 27 47.12 27.68 -23.98
CA CYS A 27 46.36 26.46 -23.82
C CYS A 27 45.95 26.33 -22.34
N GLN A 28 44.88 27.01 -21.94
CA GLN A 28 44.05 26.49 -20.89
C GLN A 28 43.36 25.29 -21.54
N GLN A 29 43.97 24.12 -21.35
CA GLN A 29 43.17 22.91 -21.17
C GLN A 29 42.15 23.28 -20.10
N ILE A 30 40.99 23.76 -20.56
CA ILE A 30 39.78 23.67 -19.78
C ILE A 30 39.63 22.17 -19.61
N ASN A 31 40.09 21.65 -18.46
CA ASN A 31 39.64 20.38 -17.93
C ASN A 31 38.13 20.53 -17.68
N GLN A 32 37.36 20.59 -18.77
CA GLN A 32 35.92 20.48 -18.76
C GLN A 32 35.66 19.16 -18.06
N GLN A 33 35.00 19.22 -16.91
CA GLN A 33 34.52 18.05 -16.22
C GLN A 33 33.67 17.27 -17.22
N LYS A 34 34.19 16.18 -17.78
CA LYS A 34 33.52 15.44 -18.88
C LYS A 34 32.39 14.56 -18.37
N SER A 35 32.39 14.27 -17.07
CA SER A 35 31.49 13.32 -16.42
C SER A 35 30.71 14.02 -15.32
N PHE A 36 29.40 13.82 -15.30
CA PHE A 36 28.49 14.41 -14.33
C PHE A 36 27.66 13.34 -13.64
N ILE A 37 27.31 13.59 -12.38
CA ILE A 37 26.28 12.82 -11.68
C ILE A 37 24.91 13.28 -12.17
N ASP A 38 24.01 12.34 -12.45
CA ASP A 38 22.63 12.64 -12.76
C ASP A 38 21.84 13.00 -11.50
N ILE A 39 21.86 14.28 -11.12
CA ILE A 39 21.16 14.79 -9.94
C ILE A 39 19.63 14.64 -10.01
N ASN A 40 19.07 14.32 -11.18
CA ASN A 40 17.65 13.99 -11.33
C ASN A 40 17.34 12.56 -10.89
N LYS A 41 18.35 11.69 -10.72
CA LYS A 41 18.19 10.32 -10.22
C LYS A 41 18.69 10.16 -8.79
N ILE A 42 19.81 10.79 -8.44
CA ILE A 42 20.53 10.51 -7.19
C ILE A 42 21.12 11.79 -6.59
N SER A 43 21.18 11.87 -5.27
CA SER A 43 21.92 12.93 -4.57
C SER A 43 23.34 12.52 -4.20
N ARG A 44 24.25 13.50 -4.14
CA ARG A 44 25.56 13.31 -3.49
C ARG A 44 25.41 12.90 -2.03
N ARG A 45 24.34 13.34 -1.34
CA ARG A 45 24.07 12.95 0.06
C ARG A 45 23.92 11.43 0.21
N TYR A 46 23.29 10.77 -0.77
CA TYR A 46 23.21 9.31 -0.80
C TYR A 46 24.56 8.68 -1.11
N LEU A 47 25.26 9.17 -2.15
CA LEU A 47 26.58 8.67 -2.55
C LEU A 47 27.62 8.77 -1.42
N ASN A 48 27.52 9.79 -0.55
CA ASN A 48 28.39 9.95 0.62
C ASN A 48 28.28 8.82 1.65
N ARG A 49 27.28 7.95 1.54
CA ARG A 49 27.06 6.78 2.41
C ARG A 49 27.66 5.51 1.83
N LEU A 50 28.14 5.55 0.59
CA LEU A 50 28.60 4.38 -0.18
C LEU A 50 30.13 4.37 -0.29
N SER A 51 30.70 3.18 -0.44
CA SER A 51 32.09 3.00 -0.87
C SER A 51 32.22 3.08 -2.39
N LEU A 52 33.45 3.18 -2.92
CA LEU A 52 33.67 3.23 -4.37
C LEU A 52 33.07 2.03 -5.12
N ASN A 53 33.25 0.80 -4.61
CA ASN A 53 32.68 -0.40 -5.22
C ASN A 53 31.15 -0.35 -5.25
N GLN A 54 30.53 0.17 -4.18
CA GLN A 54 29.08 0.33 -4.11
C GLN A 54 28.58 1.38 -5.12
N ILE A 55 29.32 2.48 -5.32
CA ILE A 55 29.00 3.49 -6.32
C ILE A 55 29.11 2.92 -7.74
N ALA A 56 30.15 2.12 -8.00
CA ALA A 56 30.33 1.44 -9.29
C ALA A 56 29.21 0.43 -9.56
N SER A 57 28.87 -0.43 -8.59
CA SER A 57 27.77 -1.39 -8.74
C SER A 57 26.43 -0.69 -8.94
N LEU A 58 26.14 0.38 -8.19
CA LEU A 58 24.93 1.18 -8.36
C LEU A 58 24.82 1.75 -9.78
N HIS A 59 25.93 2.27 -10.34
CA HIS A 59 25.93 2.77 -11.72
C HIS A 59 25.62 1.67 -12.74
N ASN A 60 26.18 0.47 -12.57
CA ASN A 60 25.97 -0.62 -13.52
C ASN A 60 24.48 -1.02 -13.64
N TYR A 61 23.70 -0.88 -12.56
CA TYR A 61 22.27 -1.14 -12.56
C TYR A 61 21.38 0.08 -12.86
N GLN A 62 21.69 1.29 -12.35
CA GLN A 62 20.77 2.44 -12.37
C GLN A 62 21.23 3.62 -13.25
N LYS A 63 22.41 3.54 -13.88
CA LYS A 63 23.03 4.57 -14.74
C LYS A 63 22.94 5.97 -14.13
N ILE A 64 23.83 6.25 -13.20
CA ILE A 64 23.88 7.51 -12.43
C ILE A 64 24.93 8.52 -12.90
N PHE A 65 25.82 8.12 -13.82
CA PHE A 65 26.86 8.98 -14.38
C PHE A 65 26.56 9.22 -15.86
N ASN A 66 26.69 10.46 -16.30
CA ASN A 66 26.43 10.89 -17.67
C ASN A 66 27.54 11.81 -18.19
N TYR A 67 27.54 12.01 -19.49
CA TYR A 67 28.35 12.98 -20.21
C TYR A 67 27.51 13.62 -21.32
N TYR A 68 28.00 14.71 -21.90
CA TYR A 68 27.38 15.34 -23.05
C TYR A 68 28.22 15.05 -24.29
N ASP A 69 27.58 14.60 -25.36
CA ASP A 69 28.25 14.41 -26.65
C ASP A 69 28.56 15.75 -27.34
N SER A 70 29.17 15.70 -28.52
CA SER A 70 29.52 16.90 -29.29
C SER A 70 28.30 17.74 -29.72
N ASN A 71 27.10 17.15 -29.70
CA ASN A 71 25.84 17.82 -30.01
C ASN A 71 25.13 18.31 -28.73
N ASN A 72 25.81 18.29 -27.59
CA ASN A 72 25.27 18.64 -26.28
C ASN A 72 24.07 17.77 -25.86
N LYS A 73 24.00 16.52 -26.35
CA LYS A 73 22.99 15.55 -25.92
C LYS A 73 23.54 14.72 -24.76
N LYS A 74 22.73 14.57 -23.72
CA LYS A 74 23.06 13.75 -22.54
C LYS A 74 23.13 12.26 -22.93
N GLN A 75 24.25 11.64 -22.61
CA GLN A 75 24.53 10.21 -22.77
C GLN A 75 24.92 9.62 -21.42
N TYR A 76 24.60 8.35 -21.17
CA TYR A 76 25.08 7.66 -19.96
C TYR A 76 26.35 6.88 -20.27
N TYR A 77 27.19 6.72 -19.25
CA TYR A 77 28.27 5.73 -19.32
C TYR A 77 27.67 4.32 -19.35
N ASP A 78 28.32 3.43 -20.11
CA ASP A 78 27.88 2.05 -20.27
C ASP A 78 28.14 1.28 -18.98
N GLU A 79 29.29 1.51 -18.33
CA GLU A 79 29.69 0.77 -17.14
C GLU A 79 30.58 1.61 -16.20
N ALA A 80 30.70 1.15 -14.96
CA ALA A 80 31.65 1.64 -13.99
C ALA A 80 32.43 0.46 -13.36
N LYS A 81 33.73 0.65 -13.17
CA LYS A 81 34.61 -0.32 -12.49
C LYS A 81 35.62 0.37 -11.58
N ILE A 82 36.19 -0.40 -10.65
CA ILE A 82 37.29 0.09 -9.80
C ILE A 82 38.62 -0.46 -10.32
N LYS A 83 39.58 0.43 -10.55
CA LYS A 83 40.96 0.08 -10.94
C LYS A 83 41.92 0.91 -10.12
N ASN A 84 42.85 0.26 -9.41
CA ASN A 84 43.83 0.93 -8.53
C ASN A 84 43.15 1.91 -7.54
N ASN A 85 42.03 1.49 -6.93
CA ASN A 85 41.21 2.28 -6.01
C ASN A 85 40.66 3.59 -6.62
N LYS A 86 40.49 3.63 -7.94
CA LYS A 86 39.89 4.75 -8.69
C LYS A 86 38.65 4.29 -9.42
N LEU A 87 37.64 5.15 -9.47
CA LEU A 87 36.41 4.92 -10.23
C LEU A 87 36.65 5.23 -11.72
N ILE A 88 36.54 4.20 -12.55
CA ILE A 88 36.67 4.30 -13.99
C ILE A 88 35.29 4.14 -14.63
N LEU A 89 34.90 5.13 -15.43
CA LEU A 89 33.65 5.15 -16.20
C LEU A 89 33.93 4.78 -17.66
N ILE A 90 33.18 3.83 -18.20
CA ILE A 90 33.35 3.27 -19.53
C ILE A 90 32.29 3.85 -20.46
N ALA A 91 32.73 4.43 -21.57
CA ALA A 91 31.90 4.83 -22.71
C ALA A 91 32.39 4.08 -23.95
N PRO A 92 31.69 4.16 -25.10
CA PRO A 92 32.10 3.47 -26.31
C PRO A 92 33.56 3.80 -26.68
N ASN A 93 34.42 2.79 -26.62
CA ASN A 93 35.87 2.84 -26.90
C ASN A 93 36.70 3.79 -26.01
N ARG A 94 36.19 4.21 -24.84
CA ARG A 94 36.92 5.15 -23.96
C ARG A 94 36.69 4.86 -22.48
N GLU A 95 37.76 4.97 -21.69
CA GLU A 95 37.71 4.97 -20.23
C GLU A 95 37.99 6.37 -19.70
N TYR A 96 37.25 6.78 -18.66
CA TYR A 96 37.42 8.05 -17.98
C TYR A 96 37.59 7.83 -16.49
N GLU A 97 38.64 8.38 -15.90
CA GLU A 97 38.79 8.44 -14.44
C GLU A 97 37.83 9.50 -13.89
N TYR A 98 36.86 9.07 -13.08
CA TYR A 98 35.97 10.00 -12.38
C TYR A 98 36.65 10.49 -11.10
N LYS A 99 36.96 11.79 -11.06
CA LYS A 99 37.49 12.43 -9.86
C LYS A 99 36.35 12.69 -8.88
N ILE A 100 36.30 11.89 -7.82
CA ILE A 100 35.34 12.05 -6.72
C ILE A 100 35.57 13.40 -6.03
N ASP A 101 34.51 14.21 -5.98
CA ASP A 101 34.49 15.55 -5.39
C ASP A 101 33.57 15.63 -4.16
N PHE A 102 33.28 14.49 -3.53
CA PHE A 102 32.46 14.35 -2.34
C PHE A 102 33.00 13.24 -1.41
N PRO A 103 32.74 13.28 -0.08
CA PRO A 103 33.19 12.23 0.83
C PRO A 103 32.60 10.87 0.46
N ILE A 104 33.36 9.79 0.65
CA ILE A 104 32.89 8.41 0.47
C ILE A 104 33.17 7.61 1.74
N ARG A 105 32.44 6.51 1.93
CA ARG A 105 32.70 5.59 3.05
C ARG A 105 33.80 4.60 2.71
N SER A 106 34.53 4.20 3.75
CA SER A 106 35.44 3.05 3.68
C SER A 106 34.68 1.77 3.34
N GLN A 107 35.41 0.82 2.77
CA GLN A 107 34.99 -0.56 2.64
C GLN A 107 35.11 -1.27 3.99
N TRP A 108 34.48 -2.44 4.09
CA TRP A 108 34.47 -3.27 5.28
C TRP A 108 35.35 -4.51 5.11
N VAL A 109 35.99 -4.89 6.21
CA VAL A 109 36.77 -6.12 6.35
C VAL A 109 36.23 -6.86 7.56
N GLN A 110 35.90 -8.14 7.36
CA GLN A 110 35.55 -9.03 8.47
C GLN A 110 36.82 -9.68 9.03
N SER A 111 36.96 -9.67 10.35
CA SER A 111 38.10 -10.30 11.04
C SER A 111 37.69 -10.90 12.38
N ILE A 112 38.34 -11.99 12.77
CA ILE A 112 38.18 -12.60 14.09
C ILE A 112 39.20 -11.96 15.04
N SER A 113 38.75 -11.43 16.18
CA SER A 113 39.63 -10.87 17.21
C SER A 113 40.28 -11.97 18.05
N GLU A 114 41.28 -11.59 18.86
CA GLU A 114 41.89 -12.45 19.87
C GLU A 114 40.88 -13.07 20.87
N PHE A 115 39.77 -12.39 21.14
CA PHE A 115 38.68 -12.89 22.00
C PHE A 115 37.66 -13.79 21.28
N ASN A 116 37.98 -14.29 20.08
CA ASN A 116 37.09 -15.17 19.30
C ASN A 116 35.79 -14.51 18.80
N ASN A 117 35.79 -13.19 18.61
CA ASN A 117 34.65 -12.42 18.12
C ASN A 117 34.84 -12.03 16.65
N VAL A 118 33.80 -12.19 15.84
CA VAL A 118 33.72 -11.65 14.48
C VAL A 118 33.43 -10.15 14.57
N ASN A 119 34.33 -9.35 13.99
CA ASN A 119 34.24 -7.90 13.94
C ASN A 119 34.22 -7.40 12.49
N ILE A 120 33.54 -6.28 12.27
CA ILE A 120 33.59 -5.51 11.04
C ILE A 120 34.42 -4.26 11.26
N LEU A 121 35.47 -4.10 10.45
CA LEU A 121 36.41 -2.98 10.51
C LEU A 121 36.43 -2.23 9.18
N ASP A 122 36.70 -0.94 9.22
CA ASP A 122 36.97 -0.17 8.01
C ASP A 122 38.33 -0.57 7.43
N GLY A 123 38.39 -0.91 6.15
CA GLY A 123 39.63 -1.31 5.50
C GLY A 123 39.46 -1.60 4.00
N LEU A 124 40.57 -1.72 3.29
CA LEU A 124 40.60 -1.95 1.83
C LEU A 124 40.95 -3.39 1.45
N LYS A 125 41.02 -4.31 2.43
CA LYS A 125 41.34 -5.72 2.15
C LYS A 125 40.23 -6.33 1.30
N LYS A 126 40.61 -6.94 0.19
CA LYS A 126 39.68 -7.64 -0.70
C LYS A 126 39.18 -8.92 -0.01
N ALA A 127 37.87 -9.15 -0.05
CA ALA A 127 37.27 -10.40 0.41
C ALA A 127 36.99 -11.33 -0.79
N ASP A 128 36.98 -12.64 -0.56
CA ASP A 128 36.47 -13.61 -1.53
C ASP A 128 34.97 -13.78 -1.31
N VAL A 129 34.17 -13.58 -2.35
CA VAL A 129 32.71 -13.73 -2.25
C VAL A 129 32.32 -15.18 -1.94
N ASN A 130 33.15 -16.17 -2.29
CA ASN A 130 32.86 -17.58 -2.04
C ASN A 130 32.82 -17.91 -0.55
N ASP A 131 33.51 -17.15 0.30
CA ASP A 131 33.51 -17.31 1.75
C ASP A 131 32.16 -16.93 2.38
N PHE A 132 31.29 -16.24 1.63
CA PHE A 132 30.03 -15.70 2.14
C PHE A 132 28.89 -16.71 1.99
N PHE A 133 29.10 -17.75 1.17
CA PHE A 133 28.09 -18.73 0.77
C PHE A 133 27.99 -19.88 1.78
N ASN A 134 27.58 -19.57 3.00
CA ASN A 134 27.23 -20.58 4.00
C ASN A 134 25.77 -21.00 3.82
N SER A 135 25.50 -22.31 3.86
CA SER A 135 24.14 -22.84 3.74
C SER A 135 23.49 -23.01 5.12
N TYR A 136 22.18 -22.79 5.21
CA TYR A 136 21.39 -22.99 6.42
C TYR A 136 20.18 -23.86 6.07
N THR A 137 19.72 -24.63 7.03
CA THR A 137 18.45 -25.36 6.91
C THR A 137 17.30 -24.36 6.90
N PHE A 138 16.17 -24.75 6.32
CA PHE A 138 14.98 -23.89 6.36
C PHE A 138 14.53 -23.62 7.80
N ASP A 139 14.67 -24.60 8.69
CA ASP A 139 14.28 -24.48 10.11
C ASP A 139 15.08 -23.38 10.83
N GLU A 140 16.40 -23.32 10.63
CA GLU A 140 17.26 -22.25 11.18
C GLU A 140 16.88 -20.86 10.64
N VAL A 141 16.48 -20.79 9.38
CA VAL A 141 16.11 -19.53 8.72
C VAL A 141 14.72 -19.08 9.15
N ASP A 142 13.76 -20.00 9.29
CA ASP A 142 12.40 -19.72 9.71
C ASP A 142 12.29 -19.39 11.21
N SER A 143 13.11 -20.03 12.05
CA SER A 143 13.17 -19.70 13.48
C SER A 143 13.61 -18.26 13.70
N ALA A 144 14.64 -17.82 12.96
CA ALA A 144 15.15 -16.45 13.04
C ALA A 144 14.23 -15.43 12.37
N ASN A 145 13.69 -15.74 11.18
CA ASN A 145 12.80 -14.88 10.39
C ASN A 145 13.26 -13.40 10.26
N GLY A 146 14.56 -13.18 10.06
CA GLY A 146 15.10 -11.84 9.77
C GLY A 146 16.35 -11.48 10.57
N PHE A 147 16.72 -10.20 10.51
CA PHE A 147 17.95 -9.67 11.12
C PHE A 147 17.73 -9.30 12.59
N ASN A 148 17.86 -10.26 13.50
CA ASN A 148 17.58 -10.11 14.94
C ASN A 148 18.49 -10.99 15.81
N ASP A 149 18.28 -10.95 17.13
CA ASP A 149 19.05 -11.73 18.12
C ASP A 149 19.07 -13.24 17.82
N GLU A 150 17.95 -13.81 17.39
CA GLU A 150 17.84 -15.23 17.06
C GLU A 150 18.73 -15.60 15.88
N TRP A 151 18.79 -14.76 14.84
CA TRP A 151 19.71 -14.96 13.73
C TRP A 151 21.18 -14.97 14.18
N PHE A 152 21.54 -14.10 15.13
CA PHE A 152 22.90 -14.08 15.66
C PHE A 152 23.22 -15.32 16.53
N SER A 153 22.23 -15.90 17.20
CA SER A 153 22.37 -17.20 17.86
C SER A 153 22.66 -18.30 16.84
N VAL A 154 21.92 -18.35 15.72
CA VAL A 154 22.16 -19.30 14.62
C VAL A 154 23.58 -19.15 14.04
N LEU A 155 24.01 -17.91 13.79
CA LEU A 155 25.37 -17.64 13.34
C LEU A 155 26.43 -18.12 14.35
N ASN A 156 26.25 -17.82 15.64
CA ASN A 156 27.17 -18.25 16.69
C ASN A 156 27.27 -19.78 16.75
N GLU A 157 26.13 -20.48 16.76
CA GLU A 157 26.11 -21.93 16.78
C GLU A 157 26.80 -22.54 15.57
N LYS A 158 26.68 -21.93 14.39
CA LYS A 158 27.32 -22.42 13.17
C LYS A 158 28.83 -22.19 13.14
N PHE A 159 29.27 -20.97 13.47
CA PHE A 159 30.67 -20.59 13.31
C PHE A 159 31.51 -20.74 14.59
N LYS A 160 30.87 -20.96 15.74
CA LYS A 160 31.51 -21.02 17.07
C LYS A 160 32.28 -19.73 17.41
N HIS A 161 31.70 -18.59 17.02
CA HIS A 161 32.21 -17.24 17.29
C HIS A 161 31.07 -16.33 17.75
N ASP A 162 31.37 -15.39 18.64
CA ASP A 162 30.43 -14.30 18.93
C ASP A 162 30.53 -13.23 17.84
N PHE A 163 29.45 -12.48 17.62
CA PHE A 163 29.36 -11.44 16.59
C PHE A 163 29.25 -10.06 17.24
N THR A 164 30.20 -9.17 16.99
CA THR A 164 30.21 -7.81 17.56
C THR A 164 29.23 -6.92 16.83
N ARG A 165 28.16 -6.51 17.53
CA ARG A 165 27.06 -5.72 16.95
C ARG A 165 27.12 -4.22 17.25
N VAL A 166 28.23 -3.76 17.83
CA VAL A 166 28.46 -2.33 18.10
C VAL A 166 28.53 -1.56 16.79
N GLY A 167 27.73 -0.50 16.66
CA GLY A 167 27.61 0.28 15.43
C GLY A 167 26.67 -0.33 14.38
N ASP A 168 25.93 -1.39 14.73
CA ASP A 168 24.94 -2.08 13.90
C ASP A 168 25.49 -2.55 12.51
N PRO A 169 26.60 -3.32 12.49
CA PRO A 169 27.13 -3.89 11.25
C PRO A 169 26.28 -5.07 10.76
N TYR A 170 26.46 -5.46 9.50
CA TYR A 170 26.09 -6.78 9.00
C TYR A 170 27.35 -7.55 8.58
N PHE A 171 27.24 -8.88 8.47
CA PHE A 171 28.39 -9.78 8.33
C PHE A 171 28.50 -10.37 6.92
N ALA A 172 29.69 -10.86 6.58
CA ALA A 172 30.04 -11.44 5.28
C ALA A 172 29.41 -12.84 5.11
N ASP A 173 28.09 -12.87 5.04
CA ASP A 173 27.26 -14.07 4.92
C ASP A 173 26.00 -13.73 4.09
N ILE A 174 25.70 -14.52 3.06
CA ILE A 174 24.63 -14.19 2.10
C ILE A 174 23.26 -14.11 2.77
N GLN A 175 22.91 -15.07 3.64
CA GLN A 175 21.60 -15.08 4.29
C GLN A 175 21.46 -13.88 5.24
N THR A 176 22.52 -13.53 5.97
CA THR A 176 22.59 -12.32 6.80
C THR A 176 22.38 -11.05 5.98
N ILE A 177 23.00 -10.95 4.81
CA ILE A 177 22.86 -9.81 3.90
C ILE A 177 21.42 -9.69 3.38
N ILE A 178 20.79 -10.81 3.00
CA ILE A 178 19.38 -10.82 2.57
C ILE A 178 18.48 -10.30 3.69
N PHE A 179 18.63 -10.82 4.90
CA PHE A 179 17.89 -10.35 6.08
C PHE A 179 18.13 -8.87 6.36
N ARG A 180 19.37 -8.41 6.20
CA ARG A 180 19.72 -7.00 6.39
C ARG A 180 19.03 -6.09 5.38
N ILE A 181 18.99 -6.47 4.09
CA ILE A 181 18.32 -5.68 3.04
C ILE A 181 16.87 -5.41 3.43
N PHE A 182 16.11 -6.45 3.78
CA PHE A 182 14.69 -6.28 4.12
C PHE A 182 14.48 -5.56 5.46
N SER A 183 15.36 -5.77 6.44
CA SER A 183 15.34 -5.02 7.69
C SER A 183 15.56 -3.52 7.46
N ASP A 184 16.55 -3.14 6.64
CA ASP A 184 16.85 -1.74 6.32
C ASP A 184 15.71 -1.08 5.51
N ILE A 185 15.06 -1.82 4.60
CA ILE A 185 13.88 -1.34 3.86
C ILE A 185 12.71 -1.08 4.83
N ALA A 186 12.36 -2.05 5.67
CA ALA A 186 11.22 -1.95 6.57
C ALA A 186 11.41 -0.84 7.63
N SER A 187 12.63 -0.67 8.12
CA SER A 187 12.97 0.33 9.14
C SER A 187 13.38 1.70 8.57
N ASN A 188 13.44 1.85 7.24
CA ASN A 188 13.93 3.06 6.56
C ASN A 188 15.31 3.49 7.09
N TYR A 189 16.27 2.56 7.09
CA TYR A 189 17.57 2.69 7.75
C TYR A 189 18.76 2.42 6.82
N SER A 190 19.97 2.73 7.29
CA SER A 190 21.25 2.44 6.62
C SER A 190 21.32 2.83 5.13
N LEU A 191 21.55 1.87 4.22
CA LEU A 191 21.68 2.06 2.77
C LEU A 191 20.32 2.25 2.09
N MET A 192 19.22 1.87 2.76
CA MET A 192 17.85 1.99 2.25
C MET A 192 17.08 3.16 2.88
N ASN A 193 17.80 4.06 3.56
CA ASN A 193 17.18 5.23 4.16
C ASN A 193 16.77 6.24 3.08
N ASP A 194 15.46 6.30 2.85
CA ASP A 194 14.78 7.10 1.86
C ASP A 194 15.01 8.61 2.01
N ARG A 195 15.32 9.10 3.23
CA ARG A 195 15.60 10.52 3.45
C ARG A 195 16.86 10.99 2.73
N PHE A 196 17.77 10.06 2.43
CA PHE A 196 18.98 10.34 1.67
C PHE A 196 18.85 9.95 0.19
N MET A 197 18.06 8.93 -0.11
CA MET A 197 17.86 8.36 -1.45
C MET A 197 16.88 9.17 -2.32
N VAL A 198 16.98 10.49 -2.27
CA VAL A 198 16.18 11.43 -3.07
C VAL A 198 17.04 12.13 -4.11
N ASN A 199 16.41 12.55 -5.20
CA ASN A 199 17.02 13.39 -6.22
C ASN A 199 17.01 14.89 -5.83
N LYS A 200 17.43 15.78 -6.73
CA LYS A 200 17.44 17.24 -6.51
C LYS A 200 16.06 17.83 -6.17
N ASP A 201 14.98 17.18 -6.61
CA ASP A 201 13.58 17.60 -6.42
C ASP A 201 12.95 16.90 -5.20
N ASN A 202 13.75 16.27 -4.36
CA ASN A 202 13.34 15.50 -3.19
C ASN A 202 12.45 14.27 -3.52
N LYS A 203 12.53 13.75 -4.75
CA LYS A 203 11.78 12.56 -5.21
C LYS A 203 12.64 11.31 -5.14
N LYS A 204 12.03 10.18 -4.79
CA LYS A 204 12.66 8.86 -4.79
C LYS A 204 12.62 8.29 -6.21
N VAL A 205 13.78 8.27 -6.87
CA VAL A 205 13.90 7.77 -8.24
C VAL A 205 14.63 6.43 -8.27
N LEU A 206 15.67 6.27 -7.45
CA LEU A 206 16.32 4.98 -7.27
C LEU A 206 15.41 4.04 -6.50
N TYR A 207 15.30 2.80 -6.99
CA TYR A 207 14.50 1.75 -6.37
C TYR A 207 13.04 2.17 -6.10
N ASN A 208 12.48 3.01 -6.98
CA ASN A 208 11.09 3.50 -6.87
C ASN A 208 10.03 2.38 -6.98
N ASN A 209 10.41 1.23 -7.55
CA ASN A 209 9.62 0.00 -7.62
C ASN A 209 10.23 -1.09 -6.72
N ILE A 210 10.78 -0.73 -5.56
CA ILE A 210 11.23 -1.72 -4.58
C ILE A 210 10.02 -2.48 -4.01
N PHE A 211 10.16 -3.79 -3.85
CA PHE A 211 9.13 -4.59 -3.19
C PHE A 211 9.42 -4.71 -1.70
N GLN A 212 8.33 -4.92 -0.95
CA GLN A 212 8.37 -5.20 0.47
C GLN A 212 7.61 -6.51 0.66
N PRO A 213 8.29 -7.61 1.06
CA PRO A 213 7.69 -8.93 1.16
C PRO A 213 6.37 -8.93 1.95
N GLN A 214 6.29 -8.16 3.03
CA GLN A 214 5.10 -8.09 3.89
C GLN A 214 3.84 -7.51 3.20
N PHE A 215 3.97 -6.99 1.98
CA PHE A 215 2.87 -6.42 1.19
C PHE A 215 2.49 -7.24 -0.05
N ILE A 216 3.22 -8.29 -0.39
CA ILE A 216 2.98 -9.10 -1.60
C ILE A 216 3.10 -10.59 -1.30
N GLN A 217 2.25 -11.42 -1.92
CA GLN A 217 2.40 -12.87 -1.83
C GLN A 217 3.61 -13.37 -2.62
N ALA A 218 4.25 -14.44 -2.13
CA ALA A 218 5.39 -15.07 -2.80
C ALA A 218 5.03 -15.51 -4.24
N GLU A 219 3.85 -16.12 -4.41
CA GLU A 219 3.33 -16.58 -5.72
C GLU A 219 3.21 -15.44 -6.74
N SER A 220 2.72 -14.28 -6.29
CA SER A 220 2.59 -13.10 -7.13
C SER A 220 3.96 -12.52 -7.47
N TRP A 221 4.85 -12.40 -6.50
CA TRP A 221 6.19 -11.82 -6.70
C TRP A 221 7.08 -12.62 -7.65
N ILE A 222 6.96 -13.95 -7.72
CA ILE A 222 7.73 -14.76 -8.67
C ILE A 222 7.18 -14.72 -10.10
N SER A 223 5.98 -14.18 -10.30
CA SER A 223 5.34 -14.12 -11.62
C SER A 223 6.06 -13.15 -12.59
N LYS A 224 5.65 -13.16 -13.86
CA LYS A 224 6.24 -12.28 -14.90
C LYS A 224 5.96 -10.79 -14.65
N ASP A 225 4.91 -10.47 -13.90
CA ASP A 225 4.50 -9.08 -13.63
C ASP A 225 5.51 -8.33 -12.73
N HIS A 226 6.40 -9.06 -12.05
CA HIS A 226 7.34 -8.54 -11.05
C HIS A 226 8.83 -8.71 -11.41
N ILE A 227 9.17 -8.91 -12.69
CA ILE A 227 10.56 -9.07 -13.16
C ILE A 227 11.47 -7.89 -12.73
N GLU A 228 10.98 -6.66 -12.83
CA GLU A 228 11.78 -5.48 -12.46
C GLU A 228 12.10 -5.44 -10.96
N GLN A 229 11.21 -5.94 -10.11
CA GLN A 229 11.45 -6.04 -8.66
C GLN A 229 12.57 -7.04 -8.35
N ARG A 230 12.63 -8.15 -9.11
CA ARG A 230 13.70 -9.16 -8.98
C ARG A 230 15.06 -8.62 -9.44
N LYS A 231 15.10 -7.83 -10.51
CA LYS A 231 16.32 -7.12 -10.94
C LYS A 231 16.78 -6.09 -9.91
N ILE A 232 15.84 -5.39 -9.26
CA ILE A 232 16.15 -4.48 -8.15
C ILE A 232 16.76 -5.27 -6.98
N PHE A 233 16.23 -6.45 -6.65
CA PHE A 233 16.81 -7.31 -5.61
C PHE A 233 18.26 -7.70 -5.90
N GLU A 234 18.57 -8.14 -7.13
CA GLU A 234 19.95 -8.44 -7.55
C GLU A 234 20.87 -7.21 -7.43
N SER A 235 20.36 -6.02 -7.79
CA SER A 235 21.08 -4.75 -7.64
C SER A 235 21.40 -4.44 -6.18
N LEU A 236 20.43 -4.66 -5.27
CA LEU A 236 20.61 -4.44 -3.83
C LEU A 236 21.59 -5.45 -3.24
N LEU A 237 21.51 -6.72 -3.62
CA LEU A 237 22.50 -7.72 -3.23
C LEU A 237 23.91 -7.31 -3.64
N ALA A 238 24.10 -6.91 -4.89
CA ALA A 238 25.40 -6.42 -5.38
C ALA A 238 25.88 -5.19 -4.60
N LEU A 239 24.98 -4.26 -4.25
CA LEU A 239 25.28 -3.06 -3.46
C LEU A 239 25.74 -3.42 -2.03
N TYR A 240 25.06 -4.34 -1.36
CA TYR A 240 25.40 -4.74 0.01
C TYR A 240 26.68 -5.57 0.06
N LEU A 241 26.86 -6.50 -0.90
CA LEU A 241 28.06 -7.33 -1.00
C LEU A 241 29.31 -6.48 -1.25
N ASN A 242 29.24 -5.52 -2.17
CA ASN A 242 30.37 -4.64 -2.50
C ASN A 242 30.82 -3.72 -1.35
N LYS A 243 30.09 -3.69 -0.23
CA LYS A 243 30.61 -3.07 0.99
C LYS A 243 31.89 -3.77 1.46
N PHE A 244 32.03 -5.07 1.24
CA PHE A 244 33.17 -5.92 1.61
C PHE A 244 34.29 -6.01 0.55
N ASN A 245 34.34 -5.09 -0.41
CA ASN A 245 35.38 -5.06 -1.45
C ASN A 245 35.50 -6.37 -2.28
N VAL A 246 34.38 -6.92 -2.75
CA VAL A 246 34.34 -8.19 -3.52
C VAL A 246 34.32 -7.99 -5.06
N ASP A 247 34.38 -6.74 -5.52
CA ASP A 247 34.43 -6.36 -6.95
C ASP A 247 33.28 -6.91 -7.83
N ILE A 248 32.07 -6.97 -7.29
CA ILE A 248 30.89 -7.54 -7.98
C ILE A 248 30.29 -6.53 -8.94
N LYS A 249 30.28 -6.87 -10.23
CA LYS A 249 29.55 -6.14 -11.27
C LYS A 249 28.07 -6.49 -11.31
N SER A 250 27.76 -7.77 -11.31
CA SER A 250 26.39 -8.27 -11.39
C SER A 250 26.20 -9.57 -10.60
N VAL A 251 24.99 -9.71 -10.09
CA VAL A 251 24.45 -10.92 -9.46
C VAL A 251 23.36 -11.48 -10.39
N GLU A 252 23.38 -12.78 -10.62
CA GLU A 252 22.38 -13.50 -11.41
C GLU A 252 21.77 -14.62 -10.55
N ILE A 253 20.45 -14.58 -10.35
CA ILE A 253 19.71 -15.61 -9.63
C ILE A 253 18.99 -16.55 -10.60
N ASP A 254 18.90 -17.82 -10.25
CA ASP A 254 18.09 -18.80 -10.99
C ASP A 254 16.61 -18.64 -10.65
N TRP A 255 15.95 -17.71 -11.34
CA TRP A 255 14.53 -17.43 -11.18
C TRP A 255 13.61 -18.49 -11.77
N ASP A 256 14.13 -19.42 -12.57
CA ASP A 256 13.32 -20.47 -13.20
C ASP A 256 13.10 -21.65 -12.25
N ASN A 257 13.98 -21.83 -11.24
CA ASN A 257 13.95 -22.93 -10.27
C ASN A 257 13.69 -22.45 -8.83
N LEU A 258 12.61 -21.70 -8.63
CA LEU A 258 12.20 -21.19 -7.31
C LEU A 258 11.27 -22.17 -6.58
N LYS A 259 11.33 -22.17 -5.24
CA LYS A 259 10.38 -22.90 -4.40
C LYS A 259 9.78 -21.99 -3.34
N ILE A 260 8.46 -21.99 -3.22
CA ILE A 260 7.76 -21.31 -2.12
C ILE A 260 7.71 -22.26 -0.93
N LEU A 261 8.07 -21.74 0.24
CA LEU A 261 8.02 -22.45 1.52
C LEU A 261 7.16 -21.66 2.49
N HIS A 262 6.33 -22.35 3.26
CA HIS A 262 5.48 -21.73 4.28
C HIS A 262 6.19 -21.74 5.63
N SER A 263 6.15 -20.63 6.36
CA SER A 263 6.66 -20.57 7.73
C SER A 263 5.93 -21.58 8.63
N PHE A 264 6.64 -22.18 9.59
CA PHE A 264 6.02 -23.01 10.62
C PHE A 264 5.06 -22.20 11.51
N SER A 265 5.27 -20.89 11.63
CA SER A 265 4.36 -19.98 12.33
C SER A 265 3.04 -19.73 11.56
N GLY A 266 3.01 -20.01 10.25
CA GLY A 266 1.92 -19.65 9.36
C GLY A 266 1.73 -18.15 9.12
N ALA A 267 2.66 -17.30 9.58
CA ALA A 267 2.54 -15.84 9.49
C ALA A 267 3.08 -15.26 8.17
N SER A 268 3.94 -16.00 7.46
CA SER A 268 4.56 -15.55 6.21
C SER A 268 5.04 -16.72 5.36
N ASP A 269 5.34 -16.40 4.11
CA ASP A 269 5.97 -17.31 3.15
C ASP A 269 7.41 -16.89 2.85
N TYR A 270 8.16 -17.82 2.27
CA TYR A 270 9.54 -17.65 1.82
C TYR A 270 9.66 -18.04 0.35
N VAL A 271 10.58 -17.38 -0.35
CA VAL A 271 11.05 -17.84 -1.67
C VAL A 271 12.46 -18.38 -1.50
N ALA A 272 12.61 -19.69 -1.69
CA ALA A 272 13.89 -20.36 -1.77
C ALA A 272 14.44 -20.25 -3.20
N PHE A 273 15.71 -19.88 -3.33
CA PHE A 273 16.38 -19.67 -4.62
C PHE A 273 17.85 -20.10 -4.57
N LYS A 274 18.43 -20.27 -5.76
CA LYS A 274 19.86 -20.52 -5.98
C LYS A 274 20.49 -19.42 -6.81
N PHE A 275 21.79 -19.22 -6.66
CA PHE A 275 22.54 -18.30 -7.52
C PHE A 275 22.92 -19.00 -8.83
N LYS A 276 22.71 -18.31 -9.95
CA LYS A 276 23.19 -18.76 -11.25
C LYS A 276 24.64 -18.36 -11.46
N ASP A 277 24.97 -17.09 -11.18
CA ASP A 277 26.32 -16.56 -11.33
C ASP A 277 26.54 -15.27 -10.53
N ILE A 278 27.80 -14.95 -10.26
CA ILE A 278 28.25 -13.62 -9.82
C ILE A 278 29.44 -13.24 -10.69
N LYS A 279 29.38 -12.07 -11.33
CA LYS A 279 30.41 -11.60 -12.24
C LYS A 279 31.16 -10.41 -11.68
N ASN A 280 32.48 -10.38 -11.90
CA ASN A 280 33.33 -9.25 -11.54
C ASN A 280 33.29 -8.11 -12.59
N TRP A 281 34.06 -7.05 -12.36
CA TRP A 281 34.17 -5.90 -13.27
C TRP A 281 34.60 -6.26 -14.70
N ASP A 282 35.31 -7.37 -14.89
CA ASP A 282 35.79 -7.86 -16.18
C ASP A 282 34.85 -8.93 -16.80
N ASN A 283 33.62 -9.06 -16.29
CA ASN A 283 32.62 -10.06 -16.69
C ASN A 283 33.02 -11.52 -16.45
N GLN A 284 34.01 -11.77 -15.60
CA GLN A 284 34.41 -13.13 -15.24
C GLN A 284 33.51 -13.65 -14.11
N SER A 285 33.04 -14.89 -14.24
CA SER A 285 32.35 -15.61 -13.16
C SER A 285 33.32 -15.79 -11.99
N ILE A 286 32.93 -15.33 -10.81
CA ILE A 286 33.68 -15.46 -9.55
C ILE A 286 32.98 -16.36 -8.53
N LEU A 287 31.86 -16.98 -8.92
CA LEU A 287 31.12 -17.92 -8.08
C LEU A 287 31.52 -19.37 -8.39
N SER A 288 31.94 -20.11 -7.37
CA SER A 288 32.28 -21.53 -7.51
C SER A 288 31.04 -22.37 -7.87
N ASN A 289 31.24 -23.50 -8.55
CA ASN A 289 30.14 -24.40 -8.92
C ASN A 289 29.45 -25.00 -7.68
N GLU A 290 30.19 -25.26 -6.59
CA GLU A 290 29.61 -25.72 -5.33
C GLU A 290 28.64 -24.68 -4.76
N ASN A 291 29.01 -23.40 -4.80
CA ASN A 291 28.20 -22.32 -4.26
C ASN A 291 26.93 -22.05 -5.08
N LYS A 292 26.90 -22.42 -6.37
CA LYS A 292 25.69 -22.35 -7.21
C LYS A 292 24.60 -23.32 -6.77
N GLU A 293 24.98 -24.41 -6.11
CA GLU A 293 24.02 -25.41 -5.62
C GLU A 293 23.42 -25.07 -4.25
N LYS A 294 23.96 -24.06 -3.56
CA LYS A 294 23.47 -23.64 -2.24
C LYS A 294 22.18 -22.86 -2.36
N THR A 295 21.25 -23.14 -1.44
CA THR A 295 19.92 -22.53 -1.39
C THR A 295 19.88 -21.42 -0.34
N PHE A 296 19.25 -20.30 -0.70
CA PHE A 296 19.04 -19.13 0.15
C PHE A 296 17.57 -18.73 0.11
N TYR A 297 17.15 -17.90 1.07
CA TYR A 297 15.73 -17.62 1.29
C TYR A 297 15.46 -16.13 1.42
N ILE A 298 14.48 -15.66 0.66
CA ILE A 298 13.84 -14.36 0.87
C ILE A 298 12.63 -14.59 1.78
N ASN A 299 12.61 -13.94 2.94
CA ASN A 299 11.59 -14.13 3.96
C ASN A 299 10.53 -13.04 3.98
N GLY A 300 9.46 -13.30 4.74
CA GLY A 300 8.48 -12.30 5.12
C GLY A 300 7.42 -12.00 4.06
N PHE A 301 7.25 -12.85 3.04
CA PHE A 301 6.17 -12.67 2.07
C PHE A 301 4.82 -12.79 2.75
N ARG A 302 3.87 -11.94 2.35
CA ARG A 302 2.53 -11.94 2.93
C ARG A 302 1.83 -13.27 2.67
N THR A 303 1.21 -13.81 3.71
CA THR A 303 0.20 -14.85 3.57
C THR A 303 -1.13 -14.34 4.10
N TYR A 304 -2.19 -14.61 3.34
CA TYR A 304 -3.56 -14.34 3.79
C TYR A 304 -4.18 -15.57 4.48
N LYS A 305 -3.49 -16.72 4.46
CA LYS A 305 -3.92 -17.98 5.09
C LYS A 305 -3.56 -18.01 6.57
N THR A 306 -3.99 -17.00 7.30
CA THR A 306 -3.69 -16.84 8.73
C THR A 306 -4.87 -16.17 9.45
N ALA A 307 -4.96 -16.36 10.76
CA ALA A 307 -5.90 -15.64 11.62
C ALA A 307 -5.28 -14.35 12.20
N GLN A 308 -4.02 -14.08 11.88
CA GLN A 308 -3.30 -12.89 12.32
C GLN A 308 -3.69 -11.65 11.50
N LYS A 309 -3.01 -10.52 11.76
CA LYS A 309 -3.25 -9.26 11.06
C LYS A 309 -3.17 -9.41 9.54
N PHE A 310 -4.17 -8.89 8.82
CA PHE A 310 -4.33 -9.00 7.36
C PHE A 310 -4.62 -10.41 6.84
N GLY A 311 -4.81 -11.40 7.72
CA GLY A 311 -5.21 -12.74 7.34
C GLY A 311 -6.72 -12.87 7.18
N VAL A 312 -7.15 -13.65 6.19
CA VAL A 312 -8.57 -13.91 5.90
C VAL A 312 -9.10 -15.20 6.55
N GLY A 313 -8.28 -15.83 7.41
CA GLY A 313 -8.53 -17.11 8.05
C GLY A 313 -7.65 -18.24 7.50
N LEU A 314 -7.70 -19.39 8.16
CA LEU A 314 -6.85 -20.56 7.86
C LEU A 314 -7.15 -21.23 6.50
N GLU A 315 -8.28 -20.92 5.88
CA GLU A 315 -8.61 -21.41 4.53
C GLU A 315 -7.86 -20.61 3.45
N GLY A 316 -7.45 -19.38 3.75
CA GLY A 316 -6.79 -18.50 2.79
C GLY A 316 -7.77 -17.88 1.79
N LEU A 317 -7.20 -17.32 0.71
CA LEU A 317 -7.96 -16.58 -0.29
C LEU A 317 -8.78 -17.49 -1.20
N LYS A 318 -9.93 -16.98 -1.62
CA LYS A 318 -10.86 -17.62 -2.56
C LYS A 318 -11.15 -16.73 -3.77
N GLU A 319 -10.38 -15.65 -3.94
CA GLU A 319 -10.56 -14.69 -5.03
C GLU A 319 -10.34 -15.34 -6.40
N LYS A 320 -11.23 -15.05 -7.35
CA LYS A 320 -11.07 -15.47 -8.75
C LYS A 320 -10.21 -14.51 -9.56
N LEU A 321 -10.21 -13.23 -9.19
CA LEU A 321 -9.39 -12.20 -9.80
C LEU A 321 -8.03 -12.15 -9.08
N PRO A 322 -6.95 -11.75 -9.79
CA PRO A 322 -5.68 -11.46 -9.13
C PRO A 322 -5.85 -10.35 -8.10
N LEU A 323 -5.05 -10.37 -7.03
CA LEU A 323 -5.13 -9.34 -6.01
C LEU A 323 -4.54 -8.01 -6.49
N PHE A 324 -5.28 -6.93 -6.23
CA PHE A 324 -4.78 -5.58 -6.41
C PHE A 324 -3.66 -5.26 -5.40
N ASN A 325 -3.75 -5.81 -4.19
CA ASN A 325 -2.73 -5.65 -3.14
C ASN A 325 -1.35 -6.18 -3.56
N ASP A 326 -1.31 -7.19 -4.43
CA ASP A 326 -0.06 -7.72 -4.96
C ASP A 326 0.43 -6.90 -6.18
N TYR A 327 -0.50 -6.36 -6.97
CA TYR A 327 -0.19 -5.50 -8.11
C TYR A 327 0.38 -4.14 -7.67
N ILE A 328 -0.24 -3.50 -6.66
CA ILE A 328 0.24 -2.29 -5.99
C ILE A 328 0.45 -2.60 -4.51
N PRO A 329 1.71 -2.65 -4.02
CA PRO A 329 1.98 -2.93 -2.63
C PRO A 329 1.32 -1.90 -1.71
N ASN A 330 0.53 -2.39 -0.74
CA ASN A 330 -0.16 -1.58 0.28
C ASN A 330 -1.00 -0.41 -0.29
N PRO A 331 -1.99 -0.68 -1.16
CA PRO A 331 -2.77 0.36 -1.80
C PRO A 331 -3.70 1.03 -0.79
N LEU A 332 -3.74 2.36 -0.78
CA LEU A 332 -4.67 3.13 0.02
C LEU A 332 -5.93 3.46 -0.79
N LEU A 333 -7.08 2.95 -0.35
CA LEU A 333 -8.37 3.34 -0.88
C LEU A 333 -8.83 4.62 -0.18
N TYR A 334 -8.84 5.73 -0.90
CA TYR A 334 -9.37 6.99 -0.39
C TYR A 334 -10.89 7.03 -0.52
N ILE A 335 -11.55 7.56 0.51
CA ILE A 335 -12.99 7.76 0.53
C ILE A 335 -13.27 9.25 0.73
N ASN A 336 -13.75 9.92 -0.31
CA ASN A 336 -14.14 11.32 -0.27
C ASN A 336 -15.65 11.44 -0.50
N GLY A 337 -16.38 11.67 0.59
CA GLY A 337 -17.82 11.91 0.52
C GLY A 337 -18.20 13.29 -0.04
N GLY A 338 -17.24 14.13 -0.47
CA GLY A 338 -17.51 15.47 -0.99
C GLY A 338 -18.31 16.31 0.00
N ASN A 339 -19.28 17.10 -0.47
CA ASN A 339 -20.23 17.77 0.43
C ASN A 339 -21.42 16.86 0.80
N ILE A 340 -21.42 15.58 0.37
CA ILE A 340 -22.53 14.63 0.51
C ILE A 340 -22.46 13.95 1.87
N LEU A 341 -21.26 13.51 2.24
CA LEU A 341 -20.92 12.96 3.54
C LEU A 341 -19.58 13.57 3.92
N ASN A 342 -19.52 14.29 5.04
CA ASN A 342 -18.27 14.86 5.52
C ASN A 342 -17.39 13.78 6.16
N ILE A 343 -16.77 12.94 5.31
CA ILE A 343 -15.89 11.85 5.72
C ILE A 343 -14.52 12.45 6.05
N VAL A 344 -14.22 12.57 7.34
CA VAL A 344 -13.00 13.23 7.85
C VAL A 344 -11.79 12.27 7.92
N ASP A 345 -12.02 10.96 7.99
CA ASP A 345 -10.96 9.96 8.19
C ASP A 345 -11.32 8.59 7.59
N ASN A 346 -11.07 8.40 6.28
CA ASN A 346 -11.26 7.16 5.51
C ASN A 346 -12.42 6.28 6.01
N ILE A 347 -12.15 5.01 6.35
CA ILE A 347 -13.12 4.07 6.91
C ILE A 347 -13.46 4.35 8.37
N ASN A 348 -12.57 5.01 9.12
CA ASN A 348 -12.75 5.30 10.54
C ASN A 348 -13.96 6.18 10.80
N TYR A 349 -14.32 7.04 9.84
CA TYR A 349 -15.55 7.82 9.88
C TYR A 349 -16.80 6.96 10.12
N PHE A 350 -16.81 5.73 9.59
CA PHE A 350 -17.92 4.79 9.70
C PHE A 350 -17.86 3.94 10.99
N VAL A 351 -16.74 3.98 11.71
CA VAL A 351 -16.47 3.14 12.89
C VAL A 351 -16.72 3.91 14.19
N LYS A 352 -17.67 3.44 15.01
CA LYS A 352 -18.06 4.00 16.31
C LYS A 352 -18.28 2.88 17.34
N SER A 353 -18.81 3.21 18.54
CA SER A 353 -19.13 2.21 19.57
C SER A 353 -20.19 1.20 19.07
N ALA A 354 -20.05 -0.07 19.45
CA ALA A 354 -20.92 -1.17 19.02
C ALA A 354 -22.42 -0.94 19.32
N THR A 355 -22.73 -0.27 20.43
CA THR A 355 -24.11 0.07 20.83
C THR A 355 -24.59 1.40 20.26
N SER A 356 -23.72 2.18 19.60
CA SER A 356 -24.11 3.44 18.99
C SER A 356 -25.09 3.21 17.85
N ILE A 357 -26.10 4.07 17.77
CA ILE A 357 -27.00 4.10 16.63
C ILE A 357 -26.27 4.60 15.37
N ASP A 358 -25.31 5.53 15.51
CA ASP A 358 -24.56 6.16 14.42
C ASP A 358 -23.44 5.29 13.82
N PHE A 359 -23.37 4.04 14.23
CA PHE A 359 -22.38 3.09 13.77
C PHE A 359 -22.87 2.38 12.51
N TRP A 360 -22.00 2.27 11.49
CA TRP A 360 -22.42 1.67 10.23
C TRP A 360 -22.35 0.14 10.24
N ASN A 361 -23.37 -0.51 9.68
CA ASN A 361 -23.37 -1.94 9.40
C ASN A 361 -22.94 -2.23 7.95
N THR A 362 -22.53 -3.46 7.67
CA THR A 362 -22.00 -3.87 6.36
C THR A 362 -23.01 -3.77 5.22
N LYS A 363 -24.29 -4.09 5.42
CA LYS A 363 -25.36 -3.96 4.40
C LYS A 363 -25.62 -2.49 4.07
N GLY A 364 -25.61 -1.61 5.08
CA GLY A 364 -25.67 -0.16 4.90
C GLY A 364 -24.50 0.40 4.11
N LEU A 365 -23.27 0.00 4.45
CA LEU A 365 -22.07 0.40 3.71
C LEU A 365 -22.07 -0.15 2.29
N MET A 366 -22.43 -1.41 2.08
CA MET A 366 -22.54 -1.99 0.74
C MET A 366 -23.52 -1.18 -0.12
N TYR A 367 -24.69 -0.81 0.43
CA TYR A 367 -25.67 0.03 -0.28
C TYR A 367 -25.07 1.39 -0.65
N LEU A 368 -24.42 2.06 0.30
CA LEU A 368 -23.77 3.35 0.08
C LEU A 368 -22.68 3.24 -0.99
N PHE A 369 -21.77 2.29 -0.83
CA PHE A 369 -20.60 2.13 -1.66
C PHE A 369 -20.99 1.77 -3.09
N GLN A 370 -21.96 0.88 -3.27
CA GLN A 370 -22.41 0.50 -4.60
C GLN A 370 -23.09 1.64 -5.36
N ASN A 371 -23.90 2.46 -4.67
CA ASN A 371 -24.58 3.58 -5.30
C ASN A 371 -23.65 4.77 -5.60
N PHE A 372 -22.55 4.90 -4.86
CA PHE A 372 -21.64 6.05 -4.94
C PHE A 372 -20.20 5.70 -5.31
N LYS A 373 -19.94 4.48 -5.84
CA LYS A 373 -18.59 4.00 -6.15
C LYS A 373 -17.80 4.93 -7.07
N ASP A 374 -18.48 5.47 -8.09
CA ASP A 374 -17.87 6.40 -9.06
C ASP A 374 -17.58 7.80 -8.49
N LYS A 375 -18.10 8.13 -7.29
CA LYS A 375 -17.99 9.47 -6.69
C LYS A 375 -17.11 9.49 -5.45
N PHE A 376 -17.18 8.44 -4.63
CA PHE A 376 -16.53 8.44 -3.32
C PHE A 376 -15.13 7.88 -3.32
N PHE A 377 -14.81 6.99 -4.26
CA PHE A 377 -13.59 6.21 -4.18
C PHE A 377 -12.61 6.57 -5.26
N TYR A 378 -11.34 6.70 -4.85
CA TYR A 378 -10.24 6.78 -5.76
C TYR A 378 -9.01 6.11 -5.16
N ILE A 379 -8.14 5.62 -6.06
CA ILE A 379 -6.83 5.09 -5.73
C ILE A 379 -5.84 5.81 -6.62
N ASP A 380 -4.81 6.41 -6.02
CA ASP A 380 -3.78 7.10 -6.79
C ASP A 380 -2.90 6.10 -7.54
N VAL A 381 -2.57 6.43 -8.79
CA VAL A 381 -1.52 5.70 -9.53
C VAL A 381 -0.16 6.12 -8.95
N PRO A 382 0.60 5.19 -8.33
CA PRO A 382 1.88 5.54 -7.75
C PRO A 382 2.87 5.95 -8.84
N ASP A 383 3.84 6.80 -8.49
CA ASP A 383 4.76 7.40 -9.45
C ASP A 383 5.47 6.37 -10.34
N TYR A 384 5.86 5.21 -9.79
CA TYR A 384 6.55 4.14 -10.53
C TYR A 384 5.66 3.40 -11.54
N LYS A 385 4.34 3.60 -11.50
CA LYS A 385 3.37 3.05 -12.45
C LYS A 385 2.84 4.05 -13.46
N LYS A 386 3.12 5.35 -13.31
CA LYS A 386 2.52 6.42 -14.16
C LYS A 386 2.87 6.32 -15.65
N ASP A 387 3.95 5.62 -16.00
CA ASP A 387 4.34 5.38 -17.40
C ASP A 387 3.56 4.21 -18.04
N GLU A 388 3.01 3.30 -17.22
CA GLU A 388 2.29 2.10 -17.65
C GLU A 388 0.77 2.27 -17.49
N ASP A 389 0.36 2.78 -16.33
CA ASP A 389 -1.02 2.88 -15.89
C ASP A 389 -1.57 4.29 -16.09
N LYS A 390 -2.82 4.35 -16.58
CA LYS A 390 -3.57 5.59 -16.78
C LYS A 390 -4.33 5.97 -15.52
N GLU A 391 -5.14 5.06 -15.00
CA GLU A 391 -5.99 5.26 -13.82
C GLU A 391 -6.43 3.92 -13.21
N TYR A 392 -6.83 3.96 -11.94
CA TYR A 392 -7.44 2.85 -11.21
C TYR A 392 -8.87 3.21 -10.83
N LYS A 393 -9.83 2.36 -11.17
CA LYS A 393 -11.26 2.63 -10.95
C LYS A 393 -11.90 1.53 -10.11
N ILE A 394 -12.61 1.90 -9.04
CA ILE A 394 -13.50 0.97 -8.33
C ILE A 394 -14.75 0.75 -9.17
N ILE A 395 -14.98 -0.47 -9.62
CA ILE A 395 -16.11 -0.80 -10.49
C ILE A 395 -17.19 -1.62 -9.77
N ASP A 396 -16.86 -2.29 -8.66
CA ASP A 396 -17.83 -3.08 -7.90
C ASP A 396 -17.41 -3.33 -6.45
N PHE A 397 -18.38 -3.75 -5.63
CA PHE A 397 -18.17 -4.25 -4.28
C PHE A 397 -18.97 -5.54 -4.05
N HIS A 398 -18.35 -6.54 -3.44
CA HIS A 398 -18.96 -7.83 -3.13
C HIS A 398 -18.86 -8.13 -1.64
N TYR A 399 -19.81 -8.89 -1.11
CA TYR A 399 -19.65 -9.56 0.17
C TYR A 399 -18.57 -10.64 0.05
N THR A 400 -17.96 -11.03 1.16
CA THR A 400 -17.08 -12.21 1.24
C THR A 400 -17.47 -13.09 2.43
N ASP A 401 -17.02 -14.35 2.45
CA ASP A 401 -17.17 -15.29 3.56
C ASP A 401 -15.88 -15.47 4.36
N TYR A 402 -14.86 -14.66 4.12
CA TYR A 402 -13.64 -14.67 4.91
C TYR A 402 -13.98 -14.54 6.39
N LEU A 403 -13.21 -15.28 7.20
CA LEU A 403 -13.50 -15.42 8.63
C LEU A 403 -14.93 -15.90 8.93
N LYS A 404 -15.66 -16.50 8.00
CA LYS A 404 -17.06 -16.97 8.19
C LYS A 404 -17.98 -15.86 8.71
N THR A 405 -17.86 -14.65 8.16
CA THR A 405 -18.74 -13.51 8.46
C THR A 405 -19.29 -12.91 7.17
N ASN A 406 -20.43 -12.21 7.24
CA ASN A 406 -20.96 -11.37 6.15
C ASN A 406 -20.55 -9.90 6.32
N GLN A 407 -19.70 -9.60 7.30
CA GLN A 407 -19.36 -8.23 7.67
C GLN A 407 -18.21 -7.64 6.85
N LEU A 408 -17.54 -8.46 6.03
CA LEU A 408 -16.41 -8.07 5.22
C LEU A 408 -16.82 -7.88 3.76
N LEU A 409 -16.15 -6.93 3.09
CA LEU A 409 -16.38 -6.58 1.70
C LEU A 409 -15.07 -6.63 0.90
N VAL A 410 -15.18 -7.01 -0.36
CA VAL A 410 -14.09 -6.97 -1.35
C VAL A 410 -14.48 -5.98 -2.44
N ALA A 411 -13.55 -5.13 -2.86
CA ALA A 411 -13.76 -4.21 -3.98
C ALA A 411 -13.16 -4.79 -5.26
N THR A 412 -13.80 -4.55 -6.40
CA THR A 412 -13.23 -4.85 -7.72
C THR A 412 -12.60 -3.59 -8.30
N VAL A 413 -11.30 -3.64 -8.55
CA VAL A 413 -10.50 -2.53 -9.11
C VAL A 413 -10.17 -2.83 -10.57
N ARG A 414 -10.55 -1.92 -11.46
CA ARG A 414 -10.11 -1.92 -12.85
C ARG A 414 -8.84 -1.09 -13.00
N VAL A 415 -7.77 -1.73 -13.45
CA VAL A 415 -6.54 -1.04 -13.88
C VAL A 415 -6.65 -0.74 -15.36
N ILE A 416 -6.65 0.55 -15.72
CA ILE A 416 -6.67 1.00 -17.12
C ILE A 416 -5.26 1.42 -17.50
N LYS A 417 -4.71 0.82 -18.55
CA LYS A 417 -3.38 1.08 -19.08
C LYS A 417 -3.37 2.32 -19.98
N LYS A 418 -2.18 2.86 -20.28
CA LYS A 418 -2.03 4.01 -21.20
C LYS A 418 -2.54 3.71 -22.62
N ASP A 419 -2.51 2.45 -23.05
CA ASP A 419 -3.06 2.00 -24.33
C ASP A 419 -4.59 1.76 -24.30
N ASN A 420 -5.24 2.04 -23.16
CA ASN A 420 -6.66 1.80 -22.85
C ASN A 420 -7.07 0.32 -22.74
N SER A 421 -6.13 -0.62 -22.75
CA SER A 421 -6.41 -1.98 -22.26
C SER A 421 -6.70 -1.95 -20.76
N PHE A 422 -7.42 -2.96 -20.26
CA PHE A 422 -7.75 -3.04 -18.85
C PHE A 422 -7.68 -4.46 -18.30
N LYS A 423 -7.47 -4.56 -16.98
CA LYS A 423 -7.52 -5.81 -16.21
C LYS A 423 -8.17 -5.53 -14.86
N ASP A 424 -9.03 -6.45 -14.43
CA ASP A 424 -9.77 -6.34 -13.17
C ASP A 424 -9.08 -7.16 -12.08
N TYR A 425 -9.06 -6.61 -10.87
CA TYR A 425 -8.37 -7.15 -9.70
C TYR A 425 -9.29 -7.11 -8.47
N SER A 426 -9.11 -8.05 -7.55
CA SER A 426 -9.76 -8.02 -6.23
C SER A 426 -8.92 -7.19 -5.26
N LEU A 427 -9.50 -6.17 -4.64
CA LEU A 427 -8.88 -5.40 -3.56
C LEU A 427 -9.49 -5.82 -2.22
N ILE A 428 -8.66 -6.46 -1.41
CA ILE A 428 -8.92 -6.73 0.00
C ILE A 428 -8.25 -5.59 0.75
N SER A 429 -9.00 -4.52 1.00
CA SER A 429 -8.42 -3.33 1.63
C SER A 429 -8.23 -3.56 3.11
N SER A 430 -7.03 -3.24 3.61
CA SER A 430 -6.75 -3.13 5.05
C SER A 430 -7.68 -2.14 5.77
N ASN A 431 -8.28 -1.20 5.04
CA ASN A 431 -9.28 -0.28 5.59
C ASN A 431 -10.55 -1.02 6.05
N PHE A 432 -10.91 -2.14 5.43
CA PHE A 432 -12.09 -2.93 5.82
C PHE A 432 -11.74 -4.16 6.68
N ASP A 433 -10.44 -4.45 6.84
CA ASP A 433 -9.91 -5.74 7.29
C ASP A 433 -8.81 -5.63 8.36
N ASP A 434 -8.52 -4.44 8.88
CA ASP A 434 -7.72 -4.34 10.11
C ASP A 434 -8.64 -4.74 11.28
N HIS A 435 -8.22 -5.76 12.05
CA HIS A 435 -8.92 -6.31 13.22
C HIS A 435 -9.36 -5.28 14.27
N GLY A 436 -8.90 -4.02 14.15
CA GLY A 436 -9.30 -2.86 14.95
C GLY A 436 -10.54 -2.08 14.47
N HIS A 437 -10.99 -2.23 13.21
CA HIS A 437 -12.11 -1.47 12.64
C HIS A 437 -13.34 -2.36 12.48
N ARG A 438 -13.89 -2.83 13.62
CA ARG A 438 -15.12 -3.62 13.57
C ARG A 438 -16.26 -2.74 13.09
N LEU A 439 -17.05 -3.24 12.14
CA LEU A 439 -18.36 -2.66 11.79
C LEU A 439 -19.41 -3.10 12.81
N LYS A 440 -20.62 -2.57 12.70
CA LYS A 440 -21.71 -2.96 13.59
C LYS A 440 -21.98 -4.46 13.50
N GLY A 441 -21.81 -5.14 14.63
CA GLY A 441 -22.20 -6.53 14.78
C GLY A 441 -23.70 -6.71 14.60
N MET A 442 -24.11 -7.97 14.50
CA MET A 442 -25.46 -8.39 14.18
C MET A 442 -26.36 -8.28 15.40
N ILE A 443 -27.35 -7.36 15.40
CA ILE A 443 -28.33 -7.27 16.49
C ILE A 443 -29.39 -8.35 16.30
N LEU A 444 -29.52 -9.23 17.29
CA LEU A 444 -30.41 -10.41 17.22
C LEU A 444 -31.61 -10.31 18.15
N LYS A 445 -31.69 -9.25 18.96
CA LYS A 445 -32.80 -9.00 19.88
C LYS A 445 -33.60 -7.79 19.43
N ASN A 446 -34.92 -7.97 19.31
CA ASN A 446 -35.85 -6.91 18.97
C ASN A 446 -36.09 -5.97 20.16
N LYS A 447 -35.08 -5.16 20.49
CA LYS A 447 -35.10 -4.13 21.54
C LYS A 447 -34.91 -2.75 20.92
N LYS A 448 -35.37 -1.70 21.60
CA LYS A 448 -35.12 -0.33 21.18
C LYS A 448 -33.61 -0.04 21.20
N PRO A 449 -33.09 0.85 20.33
CA PRO A 449 -31.65 1.11 20.24
C PRO A 449 -30.99 1.53 21.56
N GLN A 450 -31.69 2.34 22.38
CA GLN A 450 -31.22 2.80 23.69
C GLN A 450 -31.17 1.69 24.77
N ASP A 451 -31.89 0.58 24.55
CA ASP A 451 -31.99 -0.53 25.49
C ASP A 451 -31.06 -1.70 25.09
N LEU A 452 -30.29 -1.55 24.00
CA LEU A 452 -29.36 -2.57 23.52
C LEU A 452 -28.13 -2.65 24.42
N LEU A 453 -27.80 -3.89 24.81
CA LEU A 453 -26.56 -4.22 25.48
C LEU A 453 -25.59 -4.87 24.51
N VAL A 454 -24.30 -4.86 24.83
CA VAL A 454 -23.27 -5.55 24.03
C VAL A 454 -23.59 -7.04 23.86
N SER A 455 -24.23 -7.66 24.85
CA SER A 455 -24.66 -9.07 24.80
C SER A 455 -25.79 -9.35 23.81
N ASP A 456 -26.51 -8.32 23.35
CA ASP A 456 -27.55 -8.45 22.33
C ASP A 456 -26.98 -8.45 20.89
N ILE A 457 -25.68 -8.19 20.76
CA ILE A 457 -24.97 -8.01 19.49
C ILE A 457 -24.03 -9.20 19.26
N TYR A 458 -24.32 -9.99 18.25
CA TYR A 458 -23.39 -11.02 17.79
C TYR A 458 -22.27 -10.36 16.98
N SER A 459 -21.05 -10.52 17.47
CA SER A 459 -19.83 -10.16 16.77
C SER A 459 -19.02 -11.41 16.52
N TYR A 460 -18.42 -11.51 15.35
CA TYR A 460 -17.50 -12.59 15.05
C TYR A 460 -16.37 -12.66 16.08
N LYS A 461 -16.12 -13.85 16.63
CA LYS A 461 -14.98 -14.18 17.50
C LYS A 461 -14.49 -15.59 17.14
N VAL A 462 -13.18 -15.81 17.23
CA VAL A 462 -12.58 -17.15 17.11
C VAL A 462 -12.46 -17.76 18.51
N PRO A 463 -12.96 -18.99 18.78
CA PRO A 463 -13.72 -19.87 17.89
C PRO A 463 -15.18 -19.41 17.69
N ASN A 464 -15.74 -19.69 16.51
CA ASN A 464 -17.06 -19.21 16.12
C ASN A 464 -18.17 -19.92 16.89
N ASP A 465 -18.94 -19.16 17.67
CA ASP A 465 -20.26 -19.60 18.08
C ASP A 465 -21.17 -19.73 16.84
N PRO A 466 -22.08 -20.72 16.80
CA PRO A 466 -23.04 -20.85 15.71
C PRO A 466 -23.87 -19.57 15.56
N LEU A 467 -24.07 -19.12 14.33
CA LEU A 467 -24.90 -17.95 14.05
C LEU A 467 -26.35 -18.27 14.45
N PRO A 468 -26.95 -17.56 15.42
CA PRO A 468 -28.33 -17.82 15.81
C PRO A 468 -29.31 -17.29 14.75
N SER A 469 -30.59 -17.66 14.86
CA SER A 469 -31.65 -17.13 14.01
C SER A 469 -31.86 -15.62 14.23
N GLY A 470 -32.23 -14.93 13.15
CA GLY A 470 -32.59 -13.52 13.19
C GLY A 470 -34.00 -13.27 13.75
N ILE A 471 -34.42 -12.01 13.66
CA ILE A 471 -35.74 -11.51 14.04
C ILE A 471 -36.67 -11.63 12.84
N SER A 472 -37.90 -12.10 13.02
CA SER A 472 -38.88 -12.11 11.93
C SER A 472 -39.28 -10.68 11.54
N LEU A 473 -39.57 -10.44 10.26
CA LEU A 473 -40.06 -9.15 9.78
C LEU A 473 -41.43 -8.80 10.35
N ASP A 474 -42.24 -9.79 10.71
CA ASP A 474 -43.54 -9.59 11.35
C ASP A 474 -43.40 -9.10 12.79
N ASP A 475 -42.39 -9.57 13.53
CA ASP A 475 -42.09 -9.08 14.88
C ASP A 475 -41.39 -7.71 14.86
N PHE A 476 -40.52 -7.47 13.87
CA PHE A 476 -39.75 -6.24 13.77
C PHE A 476 -40.58 -5.05 13.30
N ILE A 477 -41.37 -5.22 12.23
CA ILE A 477 -42.17 -4.14 11.64
C ILE A 477 -43.40 -3.90 12.52
N SER A 478 -43.44 -2.73 13.15
CA SER A 478 -44.53 -2.33 14.05
C SER A 478 -44.93 -0.88 13.81
N LEU A 479 -46.23 -0.60 13.89
CA LEU A 479 -46.76 0.78 13.88
C LEU A 479 -46.63 1.48 15.24
N ASN A 480 -46.16 0.77 16.28
CA ASN A 480 -45.86 1.38 17.56
C ASN A 480 -44.67 2.34 17.41
N LYS A 481 -44.89 3.63 17.68
CA LYS A 481 -43.86 4.69 17.60
C LYS A 481 -42.64 4.41 18.47
N GLU A 482 -42.80 3.63 19.53
CA GLU A 482 -41.75 3.22 20.46
C GLU A 482 -40.99 1.95 20.02
N SER A 483 -41.39 1.30 18.92
CA SER A 483 -40.70 0.12 18.40
C SER A 483 -39.32 0.46 17.85
N ALA A 484 -38.42 -0.53 17.83
CA ALA A 484 -37.10 -0.38 17.22
C ALA A 484 -37.21 0.09 15.75
N PHE A 485 -38.11 -0.53 14.99
CA PHE A 485 -38.36 -0.18 13.59
C PHE A 485 -38.74 1.30 13.39
N MET A 486 -39.73 1.82 14.13
CA MET A 486 -40.15 3.22 13.98
C MET A 486 -39.07 4.21 14.42
N ILE A 487 -38.37 3.92 15.52
CA ILE A 487 -37.26 4.76 16.01
C ILE A 487 -36.13 4.83 14.98
N LEU A 488 -35.72 3.69 14.44
CA LEU A 488 -34.62 3.61 13.47
C LEU A 488 -34.99 4.25 12.12
N LEU A 489 -36.23 4.08 11.68
CA LEU A 489 -36.72 4.72 10.46
C LEU A 489 -36.74 6.24 10.63
N LYS A 490 -37.20 6.75 11.77
CA LYS A 490 -37.12 8.18 12.12
C LYS A 490 -35.69 8.71 12.06
N VAL A 491 -34.77 7.99 12.68
CA VAL A 491 -33.35 8.36 12.67
C VAL A 491 -32.79 8.41 11.25
N ALA A 492 -33.17 7.48 10.37
CA ALA A 492 -32.74 7.50 8.97
C ALA A 492 -33.20 8.78 8.23
N PHE A 493 -34.47 9.17 8.39
CA PHE A 493 -35.03 10.39 7.79
C PHE A 493 -34.42 11.67 8.37
N GLU A 494 -34.21 11.72 9.69
CA GLU A 494 -33.60 12.88 10.37
C GLU A 494 -32.12 13.04 10.00
N LYS A 495 -31.37 11.93 9.91
CA LYS A 495 -29.96 11.94 9.50
C LYS A 495 -29.78 12.39 8.07
N LEU A 496 -30.68 11.95 7.20
CA LEU A 496 -30.79 12.54 5.87
C LEU A 496 -30.96 14.04 6.03
N GLN A 497 -32.04 14.54 6.63
CA GLN A 497 -32.34 15.97 6.78
C GLN A 497 -31.18 16.83 7.32
N ASN A 498 -30.45 16.34 8.32
CA ASN A 498 -29.37 17.09 8.97
C ASN A 498 -28.08 17.18 8.14
N ASN A 499 -27.89 16.32 7.14
CA ASN A 499 -26.66 16.23 6.34
C ASN A 499 -26.75 16.93 4.97
N PHE A 500 -27.86 17.61 4.61
CA PHE A 500 -28.00 18.17 3.27
C PHE A 500 -27.47 19.59 3.09
N GLY A 501 -26.40 19.71 2.33
CA GLY A 501 -26.05 20.92 1.57
C GLY A 501 -26.51 20.91 0.10
N TYR A 502 -27.49 20.07 -0.30
CA TYR A 502 -27.82 19.83 -1.73
C TYR A 502 -29.32 19.83 -2.09
N TRP A 503 -30.21 20.25 -1.20
CA TRP A 503 -31.54 20.65 -1.64
C TRP A 503 -31.36 22.00 -2.36
N ASN A 504 -31.86 22.19 -3.59
CA ASN A 504 -31.83 23.49 -4.29
C ASN A 504 -32.45 24.58 -3.37
N ASN A 505 -31.62 25.34 -2.63
CA ASN A 505 -31.97 26.26 -1.52
C ASN A 505 -32.17 25.63 -0.11
N ASP A 506 -31.23 24.77 0.30
CA ASP A 506 -30.91 24.26 1.66
C ASP A 506 -32.02 23.61 2.52
N TYR A 507 -33.30 23.74 2.16
CA TYR A 507 -34.43 23.22 2.92
C TYR A 507 -35.31 22.32 2.06
N ARG A 508 -35.61 21.11 2.56
CA ARG A 508 -36.56 20.15 1.95
C ARG A 508 -37.93 20.79 1.64
N ALA A 509 -38.38 21.72 2.49
CA ALA A 509 -39.63 22.46 2.33
C ALA A 509 -39.68 23.34 1.06
N ASN A 510 -38.55 23.62 0.42
CA ASN A 510 -38.49 24.37 -0.84
C ASN A 510 -38.44 23.44 -2.07
N PHE A 511 -38.31 22.12 -1.86
CA PHE A 511 -38.13 21.14 -2.91
C PHE A 511 -39.46 20.47 -3.28
N GLU A 512 -39.73 20.33 -4.58
CA GLU A 512 -40.94 19.64 -5.07
C GLU A 512 -40.72 18.14 -5.09
N ALA A 513 -41.58 17.40 -4.39
CA ALA A 513 -41.50 15.94 -4.28
C ALA A 513 -41.54 15.24 -5.65
N SER A 514 -42.28 15.79 -6.61
CA SER A 514 -42.39 15.31 -7.99
C SER A 514 -41.07 15.26 -8.77
N ASN A 515 -40.05 16.01 -8.34
CA ASN A 515 -38.73 15.98 -8.94
C ASN A 515 -37.89 14.78 -8.48
N LEU A 516 -38.35 14.01 -7.49
CA LEU A 516 -37.67 12.80 -7.03
C LEU A 516 -38.18 11.58 -7.80
N ASN A 517 -37.24 10.69 -8.09
CA ASN A 517 -37.45 9.36 -8.64
C ASN A 517 -36.54 8.36 -7.91
N SER A 518 -36.72 7.06 -8.14
CA SER A 518 -35.94 6.01 -7.45
C SER A 518 -34.42 6.13 -7.64
N ASP A 519 -33.98 6.76 -8.74
CA ASP A 519 -32.57 6.98 -9.05
C ASP A 519 -31.99 8.26 -8.45
N SER A 520 -32.85 9.09 -7.86
CA SER A 520 -32.46 10.39 -7.31
C SER A 520 -31.46 10.22 -6.19
N PHE A 521 -30.52 11.15 -6.14
CA PHE A 521 -29.44 11.17 -5.15
C PHE A 521 -29.96 11.05 -3.71
N GLN A 522 -31.02 11.79 -3.39
CA GLN A 522 -31.64 11.82 -2.07
C GLN A 522 -32.26 10.47 -1.70
N ILE A 523 -32.83 9.76 -2.67
CA ILE A 523 -33.41 8.43 -2.48
C ILE A 523 -32.30 7.40 -2.25
N LYS A 524 -31.21 7.45 -3.01
CA LYS A 524 -30.06 6.56 -2.81
C LYS A 524 -29.39 6.76 -1.45
N LEU A 525 -29.25 8.01 -0.99
CA LEU A 525 -28.67 8.31 0.32
C LEU A 525 -29.63 7.92 1.47
N LEU A 526 -30.93 8.15 1.32
CA LEU A 526 -31.94 7.67 2.27
C LEU A 526 -31.92 6.14 2.35
N GLY A 527 -31.82 5.47 1.19
CA GLY A 527 -31.68 4.03 1.10
C GLY A 527 -30.47 3.53 1.87
N ALA A 528 -29.32 4.19 1.75
CA ALA A 528 -28.13 3.85 2.52
C ALA A 528 -28.37 3.98 4.04
N TYR A 529 -29.01 5.06 4.52
CA TYR A 529 -29.35 5.19 5.94
C TYR A 529 -30.37 4.16 6.41
N ILE A 530 -31.42 3.90 5.64
CA ILE A 530 -32.44 2.90 5.99
C ILE A 530 -31.81 1.50 6.09
N ASN A 531 -30.97 1.11 5.12
CA ASN A 531 -30.22 -0.14 5.18
C ASN A 531 -29.26 -0.15 6.38
N ASN A 532 -28.64 1.00 6.69
CA ASN A 532 -27.73 1.10 7.81
C ASN A 532 -28.40 0.95 9.19
N TYR A 533 -29.59 1.54 9.37
CA TYR A 533 -30.27 1.54 10.65
C TYR A 533 -31.15 0.30 10.83
N LEU A 534 -31.96 -0.04 9.83
CA LEU A 534 -32.87 -1.18 9.94
C LEU A 534 -32.15 -2.52 9.83
N LEU A 535 -31.23 -2.69 8.88
CA LEU A 535 -30.50 -3.96 8.70
C LEU A 535 -29.28 -4.11 9.60
N ALA A 536 -29.13 -3.24 10.61
CA ALA A 536 -28.26 -3.52 11.75
C ALA A 536 -28.88 -4.63 12.64
N TYR A 537 -30.19 -4.79 12.57
CA TYR A 537 -30.92 -5.93 13.08
C TYR A 537 -30.90 -7.03 12.02
N GLU A 538 -30.53 -8.25 12.39
CA GLU A 538 -30.55 -9.37 11.46
C GLU A 538 -31.98 -9.89 11.32
N LEU A 539 -32.55 -9.67 10.12
CA LEU A 539 -33.95 -9.95 9.81
C LEU A 539 -34.04 -11.21 8.96
N GLU A 540 -34.86 -12.17 9.38
CA GLU A 540 -35.12 -13.44 8.68
C GLU A 540 -33.90 -14.37 8.52
N ASN A 541 -32.81 -14.11 9.25
CA ASN A 541 -31.61 -14.97 9.19
C ASN A 541 -31.90 -16.37 9.75
N LYS A 542 -31.36 -17.37 9.09
CA LYS A 542 -31.41 -18.78 9.50
C LYS A 542 -30.18 -19.15 10.32
N VAL A 543 -30.36 -20.10 11.23
CA VAL A 543 -29.27 -20.62 12.07
C VAL A 543 -28.14 -21.15 11.19
N ASN A 544 -26.90 -20.76 11.49
CA ASN A 544 -25.67 -21.15 10.79
C ASN A 544 -25.57 -20.76 9.31
N GLU A 545 -26.46 -19.90 8.79
CA GLU A 545 -26.40 -19.42 7.40
C GLU A 545 -26.04 -17.92 7.35
N ILE A 546 -24.77 -17.63 7.04
CA ILE A 546 -24.19 -16.27 7.04
C ILE A 546 -24.89 -15.33 6.03
N ARG A 547 -25.30 -15.86 4.87
CA ARG A 547 -26.01 -15.12 3.81
C ARG A 547 -27.42 -15.65 3.64
N SER A 548 -28.21 -15.45 4.69
CA SER A 548 -29.66 -15.72 4.73
C SER A 548 -30.41 -14.49 5.22
N GLY A 549 -31.74 -14.49 5.06
CA GLY A 549 -32.58 -13.37 5.48
C GLY A 549 -32.51 -12.16 4.54
N VAL A 550 -32.74 -10.96 5.09
CA VAL A 550 -32.77 -9.71 4.32
C VAL A 550 -31.35 -9.23 3.99
N LYS A 551 -31.10 -9.08 2.68
CA LYS A 551 -29.85 -8.64 2.08
C LYS A 551 -29.78 -7.12 1.92
N ARG A 552 -30.88 -6.51 1.45
CA ARG A 552 -31.02 -5.06 1.27
C ARG A 552 -32.48 -4.62 1.29
N ILE A 553 -32.69 -3.33 1.48
CA ILE A 553 -33.99 -2.66 1.32
C ILE A 553 -33.89 -1.72 0.12
N ASP A 554 -34.61 -2.04 -0.96
CA ASP A 554 -34.71 -1.19 -2.15
C ASP A 554 -35.82 -0.16 -1.96
N LEU A 555 -35.53 1.10 -2.32
CA LEU A 555 -36.51 2.19 -2.30
C LEU A 555 -37.06 2.45 -3.70
N GLU A 556 -38.37 2.35 -3.84
CA GLU A 556 -39.08 2.70 -5.07
C GLU A 556 -39.96 3.92 -4.81
N VAL A 557 -39.77 4.96 -5.63
CA VAL A 557 -40.66 6.13 -5.64
C VAL A 557 -41.93 5.78 -6.41
N ILE A 558 -43.07 5.83 -5.72
CA ILE A 558 -44.39 5.71 -6.35
C ILE A 558 -44.86 7.12 -6.72
N LYS A 559 -45.09 7.35 -8.00
CA LYS A 559 -45.69 8.61 -8.47
C LYS A 559 -47.09 8.72 -7.90
N ASP A 560 -47.33 9.81 -7.18
CA ASP A 560 -48.61 10.11 -6.56
C ASP A 560 -48.89 11.60 -6.74
N ASP A 561 -49.77 11.91 -7.68
CA ASP A 561 -50.11 13.30 -8.02
C ASP A 561 -51.16 13.89 -7.06
N GLN A 562 -51.69 13.09 -6.11
CA GLN A 562 -52.77 13.51 -5.22
C GLN A 562 -52.27 14.07 -3.88
N ASN A 563 -51.06 13.72 -3.45
CA ASN A 563 -50.50 14.07 -2.15
C ASN A 563 -49.46 15.19 -2.25
N ILE A 564 -49.91 16.44 -2.25
CA ILE A 564 -49.05 17.63 -2.33
C ILE A 564 -48.09 17.67 -1.12
N GLY A 565 -46.80 17.90 -1.38
CA GLY A 565 -45.79 18.03 -0.32
C GLY A 565 -45.35 16.71 0.32
N GLN A 566 -45.81 15.57 -0.21
CA GLN A 566 -45.43 14.24 0.27
C GLN A 566 -44.87 13.39 -0.86
N LEU A 567 -43.96 12.47 -0.52
CA LEU A 567 -43.43 11.48 -1.46
C LEU A 567 -43.76 10.08 -0.97
N LYS A 568 -44.41 9.28 -1.81
CA LYS A 568 -44.74 7.89 -1.50
C LYS A 568 -43.58 6.97 -1.87
N LEU A 569 -43.03 6.29 -0.88
CA LEU A 569 -41.92 5.36 -0.99
C LEU A 569 -42.36 3.94 -0.67
N LYS A 570 -42.01 3.00 -1.54
CA LYS A 570 -42.12 1.58 -1.24
C LYS A 570 -40.73 1.05 -0.84
N LEU A 571 -40.66 0.46 0.35
CA LEU A 571 -39.48 -0.20 0.89
C LEU A 571 -39.62 -1.69 0.62
N LYS A 572 -38.78 -2.24 -0.25
CA LYS A 572 -38.76 -3.66 -0.64
C LYS A 572 -37.63 -4.38 0.08
N PHE A 573 -37.97 -5.27 1.00
CA PHE A 573 -37.01 -6.12 1.72
C PHE A 573 -36.60 -7.28 0.81
N MET A 574 -35.43 -7.17 0.21
CA MET A 574 -34.88 -8.15 -0.72
C MET A 574 -33.98 -9.13 0.05
N GLY A 575 -34.19 -10.43 -0.16
CA GLY A 575 -33.42 -11.49 0.48
C GLY A 575 -32.17 -11.88 -0.27
N TYR A 576 -31.31 -12.65 0.39
CA TYR A 576 -30.26 -13.40 -0.29
C TYR A 576 -30.89 -14.52 -1.13
N LYS A 577 -30.33 -14.75 -2.32
CA LYS A 577 -30.74 -15.88 -3.16
C LYS A 577 -30.40 -17.21 -2.49
N ASP A 578 -29.15 -17.34 -2.04
CA ASP A 578 -28.60 -18.52 -1.39
C ASP A 578 -27.32 -18.17 -0.62
N ASN A 579 -26.73 -19.13 0.09
CA ASN A 579 -25.54 -18.89 0.92
C ASN A 579 -24.25 -18.63 0.09
N ASN A 580 -24.29 -18.72 -1.24
CA ASN A 580 -23.19 -18.37 -2.14
C ASN A 580 -23.43 -17.02 -2.86
N ASP A 581 -24.44 -16.25 -2.42
CA ASP A 581 -24.76 -14.95 -2.98
C ASP A 581 -23.86 -13.83 -2.46
N PHE A 582 -22.74 -13.61 -3.15
CA PHE A 582 -21.76 -12.57 -2.81
C PHE A 582 -22.04 -11.20 -3.45
N ASN A 583 -22.94 -11.12 -4.42
CA ASN A 583 -23.20 -9.87 -5.15
C ASN A 583 -24.17 -8.98 -4.39
N PHE A 584 -24.11 -7.66 -4.58
CA PHE A 584 -25.09 -6.76 -3.96
C PHE A 584 -26.49 -6.88 -4.57
N ILE A 585 -26.59 -7.10 -5.89
CA ILE A 585 -27.84 -7.27 -6.63
C ILE A 585 -27.74 -8.48 -7.55
N ASN A 586 -28.72 -9.38 -7.50
CA ASN A 586 -28.96 -10.39 -8.54
C ASN A 586 -30.39 -10.30 -9.07
N LYS A 587 -30.59 -10.85 -10.27
CA LYS A 587 -31.91 -10.92 -10.92
C LYS A 587 -32.93 -11.78 -10.15
N GLU A 588 -32.45 -12.72 -9.36
CA GLU A 588 -33.25 -13.74 -8.66
C GLU A 588 -33.37 -13.47 -7.15
N ASP A 589 -32.98 -12.27 -6.69
CA ASP A 589 -33.10 -11.92 -5.28
C ASP A 589 -34.58 -11.93 -4.86
N PRO A 590 -35.00 -12.74 -3.86
CA PRO A 590 -36.40 -12.86 -3.49
C PRO A 590 -36.92 -11.61 -2.80
N LEU A 591 -38.11 -11.13 -3.16
CA LEU A 591 -38.84 -10.13 -2.38
C LEU A 591 -39.47 -10.83 -1.17
N ILE A 592 -39.00 -10.50 0.04
CA ILE A 592 -39.51 -11.10 1.28
C ILE A 592 -40.75 -10.36 1.77
N LYS A 593 -40.68 -9.02 1.80
CA LYS A 593 -41.77 -8.16 2.24
C LYS A 593 -41.66 -6.79 1.59
N GLU A 594 -42.78 -6.09 1.46
CA GLU A 594 -42.81 -4.68 1.09
C GLU A 594 -43.67 -3.90 2.06
N ILE A 595 -43.26 -2.66 2.33
CA ILE A 595 -44.05 -1.68 3.09
C ILE A 595 -44.04 -0.34 2.37
N THR A 596 -45.02 0.50 2.67
CA THR A 596 -45.19 1.82 2.08
C THR A 596 -45.07 2.89 3.16
N VAL A 597 -44.23 3.88 2.87
CA VAL A 597 -43.95 5.02 3.73
C VAL A 597 -44.26 6.30 2.96
N LEU A 598 -44.95 7.24 3.58
CA LEU A 598 -45.06 8.62 3.13
C LEU A 598 -43.91 9.42 3.73
N TRP A 599 -43.11 10.06 2.89
CA TRP A 599 -42.07 11.00 3.31
C TRP A 599 -42.62 12.42 3.20
N ASN A 600 -42.73 13.10 4.34
CA ASN A 600 -43.43 14.38 4.47
C ASN A 600 -42.47 15.59 4.48
N GLY A 601 -43.04 16.79 4.40
CA GLY A 601 -42.31 18.04 4.57
C GLY A 601 -41.58 18.53 3.33
N PHE A 602 -42.06 18.18 2.13
CA PHE A 602 -41.68 18.84 0.88
C PHE A 602 -42.51 20.11 0.66
N LYS A 603 -42.20 20.86 -0.39
CA LYS A 603 -42.93 22.08 -0.75
C LYS A 603 -44.44 21.83 -0.84
N GLY A 604 -45.20 22.60 -0.06
CA GLY A 604 -46.66 22.49 0.03
C GLY A 604 -47.20 21.54 1.12
N SER A 605 -46.32 20.89 1.90
CA SER A 605 -46.71 20.07 3.05
C SER A 605 -47.19 20.92 4.24
N ASP A 606 -48.14 20.40 5.03
CA ASP A 606 -48.41 20.92 6.37
C ASP A 606 -47.15 20.74 7.24
N THR A 607 -46.78 21.79 7.98
CA THR A 607 -45.59 21.84 8.84
C THR A 607 -45.73 21.00 10.11
N ASN A 608 -46.93 20.52 10.44
CA ASN A 608 -47.20 19.74 11.66
C ASN A 608 -47.07 18.22 11.48
N LEU A 609 -46.70 17.74 10.30
CA LEU A 609 -46.54 16.31 10.04
C LEU A 609 -45.20 15.78 10.57
N GLU A 610 -45.20 14.56 11.10
CA GLU A 610 -43.96 13.82 11.38
C GLU A 610 -43.15 13.66 10.07
N PRO A 611 -41.81 13.52 10.16
CA PRO A 611 -40.96 13.42 8.97
C PRO A 611 -41.37 12.31 8.00
N PHE A 612 -42.04 11.26 8.48
CA PHE A 612 -42.60 10.19 7.68
C PHE A 612 -43.82 9.55 8.37
N GLU A 613 -44.60 8.78 7.61
CA GLU A 613 -45.72 7.95 8.09
C GLU A 613 -45.71 6.58 7.39
N VAL A 614 -45.90 5.48 8.13
CA VAL A 614 -46.01 4.13 7.57
C VAL A 614 -47.49 3.83 7.34
N ILE A 615 -47.88 3.56 6.09
CA ILE A 615 -49.30 3.48 5.69
C ILE A 615 -49.77 2.10 5.24
N LYS A 616 -48.85 1.18 4.90
CA LYS A 616 -49.20 -0.20 4.56
C LYS A 616 -48.00 -1.14 4.63
#